data_AF-A0A2E8DSL7-F1
#
_entry.id   AF-A0A2E8DSL7-F1
#
_cell.length_a   1.000
_cell.length_b   1.000
_cell.length_c   1.000
_cell.angle_alpha   90.00
_cell.angle_beta   90.00
_cell.angle_gamma   90.00
#
_symmetry.space_group_name_H-M   'P 1'
#
loop_
_entity.id
_entity.type
_entity.pdbx_description
1 polymer ?
#
loop_
_entity_poly.entity_id
_entity_poly.type
_entity_poly.pdbx_seq_one_letter_code
_entity_poly.pdbx_strand_id
1 'polypeptide(L)' 'MNIKNKIVCTIDPASDSIKTITKMVRADMDITRVSFSHGTHQEKTEVIQNIKQTEKI' A
#
# COMPACT_ATOMS: atom_id res chain seq x y z
N MET A 1 20.04 -3.31 11.13
CA MET A 1 19.68 -2.02 11.77
C MET A 1 18.26 -2.13 12.26
N ASN A 2 17.97 -1.75 13.51
CA ASN A 2 16.61 -1.74 14.04
C ASN A 2 16.06 -0.30 13.95
N ILE A 3 15.41 0.04 12.84
CA ILE A 3 14.80 1.35 12.66
C ILE A 3 13.55 1.40 13.55
N LYS A 4 13.54 2.31 14.53
CA LYS A 4 12.41 2.45 15.47
C LYS A 4 11.20 3.13 14.84
N ASN A 5 11.43 3.99 13.84
CA ASN A 5 10.38 4.73 13.16
C ASN A 5 9.77 3.87 12.05
N LYS A 6 8.46 4.02 11.86
CA LYS A 6 7.70 3.33 10.82
C LYS A 6 7.32 4.29 9.70
N ILE A 7 7.42 3.84 8.45
CA ILE A 7 7.02 4.62 7.28
C ILE A 7 5.57 4.28 6.93
N VAL A 8 4.70 5.30 6.96
CA VAL A 8 3.29 5.18 6.56
C VAL A 8 3.11 5.82 5.19
N CYS A 9 2.62 5.08 4.22
CA CYS A 9 2.31 5.59 2.88
C CYS A 9 0.80 5.54 2.62
N THR A 10 0.24 6.63 2.11
CA THR A 10 -1.16 6.64 1.65
C THR A 10 -1.22 6.08 0.23
N ILE A 11 -2.11 5.13 -0.01
CA ILE A 11 -2.34 4.56 -1.34
C ILE A 11 -3.52 5.27 -2.00
N ASP A 12 -3.28 5.76 -3.22
CA ASP A 12 -4.25 6.41 -4.09
C ASP A 12 -4.14 5.84 -5.52
N PRO A 13 -4.96 6.29 -6.49
CA PRO A 13 -4.92 5.77 -7.86
C PRO A 13 -3.56 5.91 -8.58
N ALA A 14 -2.68 6.81 -8.13
CA ALA A 14 -1.34 6.93 -8.71
C ALA A 14 -0.39 5.82 -8.21
N SER A 15 -0.72 5.17 -7.09
CA SER A 15 0.15 4.21 -6.41
C SER A 15 -0.51 2.86 -6.08
N ASP A 16 -1.72 2.57 -6.55
CA ASP A 16 -2.48 1.37 -6.21
C ASP A 16 -2.11 0.10 -6.99
N SER A 17 -1.34 0.26 -8.07
CA SER A 17 -0.83 -0.87 -8.85
C SER A 17 0.15 -1.73 -8.05
N ILE A 18 0.02 -3.05 -8.18
CA ILE A 18 0.90 -4.01 -7.48
C ILE A 18 2.39 -3.70 -7.69
N LYS A 19 2.79 -3.34 -8.93
CA LYS A 19 4.17 -3.01 -9.27
C LYS A 19 4.68 -1.81 -8.46
N THR A 20 3.85 -0.81 -8.25
CA THR A 20 4.22 0.40 -7.50
C THR A 20 4.27 0.13 -6.01
N ILE A 21 3.28 -0.59 -5.48
CA ILE A 21 3.28 -1.03 -4.08
C ILE A 21 4.51 -1.89 -3.78
N THR A 22 4.88 -2.84 -4.65
CA THR A 22 6.10 -3.65 -4.48
C THR A 22 7.37 -2.78 -4.45
N LYS A 23 7.45 -1.74 -5.29
CA LYS A 23 8.58 -0.80 -5.23
C LYS A 23 8.63 -0.06 -3.90
N MET A 24 7.48 0.33 -3.35
CA MET A 24 7.39 1.02 -2.06
C MET A 24 7.76 0.10 -0.88
N VAL A 25 7.30 -1.16 -0.89
CA VAL A 25 7.72 -2.17 0.11
C VAL A 25 9.23 -2.37 0.08
N ARG A 26 9.83 -2.46 -1.11
CA ARG A 26 11.30 -2.54 -1.27
C ARG A 26 12.06 -1.27 -0.89
N ALA A 27 11.34 -0.15 -0.77
CA ALA A 27 11.86 1.14 -0.30
C ALA A 27 11.51 1.38 1.18
N ASP A 28 11.34 0.30 1.96
CA ASP A 28 11.11 0.30 3.41
C ASP A 28 9.76 0.86 3.88
N MET A 29 8.71 0.84 3.04
CA MET A 29 7.35 1.10 3.52
C MET A 29 6.89 0.03 4.52
N ASP A 30 6.50 0.44 5.73
CA ASP A 30 6.01 -0.46 6.78
C ASP A 30 4.47 -0.58 6.81
N ILE A 31 3.76 0.54 6.63
CA ILE A 31 2.31 0.63 6.84
C ILE A 31 1.66 1.30 5.65
N THR A 32 0.60 0.68 5.12
CA THR A 32 -0.27 1.27 4.10
C THR A 32 -1.50 1.90 4.72
N ARG A 33 -1.79 3.14 4.32
CA ARG A 33 -3.04 3.85 4.64
C ARG A 33 -3.94 3.86 3.42
N VAL A 34 -5.11 3.24 3.53
CA VAL A 34 -6.17 3.30 2.52
C VAL A 34 -7.23 4.27 2.98
N SER A 35 -7.39 5.40 2.29
CA SER A 35 -8.40 6.41 2.63
C SER A 35 -9.77 6.02 2.08
N PHE A 36 -10.81 6.13 2.92
CA PHE A 36 -12.22 5.92 2.58
C PHE A 36 -13.00 7.23 2.34
N SER A 37 -12.33 8.39 2.38
CA SER A 37 -12.99 9.68 2.13
C SER A 37 -13.51 9.83 0.69
N HIS A 38 -12.95 9.07 -0.26
CA HIS A 38 -13.30 9.08 -1.68
C HIS A 38 -13.23 7.65 -2.24
N GLY A 39 -13.96 7.39 -3.33
CA GLY A 39 -13.99 6.10 -4.02
C GLY A 39 -14.98 5.11 -3.42
N THR A 40 -15.19 3.99 -4.10
CA THR A 40 -16.16 2.95 -3.71
C THR A 40 -15.52 1.86 -2.85
N HIS A 41 -16.33 1.10 -2.10
CA HIS A 41 -15.84 -0.07 -1.36
C HIS A 41 -15.18 -1.12 -2.27
N GLN A 42 -15.67 -1.26 -3.50
CA GLN A 42 -15.09 -2.18 -4.47
C GLN A 42 -13.68 -1.76 -4.87
N GLU A 43 -13.48 -0.48 -5.24
CA GLU A 43 -12.16 0.07 -5.52
C GLU A 43 -11.20 -0.13 -4.33
N LYS A 44 -11.65 0.16 -3.10
CA LYS A 44 -10.81 -0.08 -1.90
C LYS A 44 -10.47 -1.55 -1.71
N THR A 45 -11.37 -2.46 -2.06
CA THR A 45 -11.14 -3.91 -1.99
C THR A 45 -10.04 -4.32 -2.97
N GLU A 46 -10.06 -3.81 -4.19
CA GLU A 46 -9.02 -4.06 -5.20
C GLU A 46 -7.65 -3.55 -4.73
N VAL A 47 -7.59 -2.34 -4.16
CA VAL A 47 -6.35 -1.80 -3.56
C VAL A 47 -5.82 -2.72 -2.45
N ILE A 48 -6.69 -3.16 -1.53
CA ILE A 48 -6.31 -4.07 -0.43
C ILE A 48 -5.82 -5.42 -0.96
N GLN A 49 -6.42 -5.95 -2.02
CA GLN A 49 -5.98 -7.18 -2.67
C GLN A 49 -4.58 -7.02 -3.27
N ASN A 50 -4.32 -5.92 -3.98
CA ASN A 50 -2.99 -5.61 -4.52
C ASN A 50 -1.94 -5.53 -3.40
N ILE A 51 -2.24 -4.84 -2.29
CA ILE A 51 -1.35 -4.75 -1.11
C ILE A 51 -1.04 -6.16 -0.58
N LYS A 52 -2.06 -6.99 -0.32
CA LYS A 52 -1.87 -8.36 0.18
C LYS A 52 -1.09 -9.25 -0.78
N GLN A 53 -1.20 -9.03 -2.08
CA GLN A 53 -0.42 -9.79 -3.05
C GLN A 53 1.08 -9.47 -2.94
N THR A 54 1.45 -8.25 -2.54
CA THR A 54 2.86 -7.89 -2.32
C THR A 54 3.50 -8.55 -1.11
N GLU A 55 2.72 -9.00 -0.13
CA GLU A 55 3.23 -9.76 1.04
C GLU A 55 3.75 -11.16 0.66
N LYS A 56 3.37 -11.67 -0.52
CA LYS A 56 3.76 -12.99 -1.01
C LYS A 56 5.00 -12.96 -1.93
N ILE A 57 5.57 -11.79 -2.16
CA ILE A 57 6.70 -11.54 -3.07
C ILE A 57 7.95 -11.27 -2.24
#